data_AF-A0A0F7ZGG9-F1
#
_entry.id   AF-A0A0F7ZGG9-F1
#
_cell.length_a   1.000
_cell.length_b   1.000
_cell.length_c   1.000
_cell.angle_alpha   90.00
_cell.angle_beta   90.00
_cell.angle_gamma   90.00
#
_symmetry.space_group_name_H-M   'P 1'
#
loop_
_entity.id
_entity.type
_entity.pdbx_description
1 polymer ?
#
loop_
_entity_poly.entity_id
_entity_poly.type
_entity_poly.pdbx_seq_one_letter_code
_entity_poly.pdbx_strand_id
1 'polypeptide(L)'
;MFAQLGRPGKAAQLYVPKSELEILGQEILEDKALYRIRARQRVHYLTCDIIFDEMTMCRPCLLIPELPPFPDTDWTRMRIRHSRTQTMEYEITNEPLSQVRDIWHHRHIDVLSLKRISSYNARVKEVEFEGRTAISKTAHLDEWIPSIEHETRVYRAIAELGSHDVSHLAPVFLGHLTEQGRPVGFLLEKIEGRAASLSELPMCKLALSRLHDMGILHGDVHRHNFIIERTTGRVRVIDFEHAEPLQDDEKARLEMEEMQNSLTEENIIERARGTSVLMVDGVESEPCTKPIPYLKFSGKATVA
;
A
#
# COMPACT_ATOMS: atom_id res chain seq x y z
N MET A 1 28.05 48.14 21.65
CA MET A 1 29.44 47.64 21.71
C MET A 1 29.46 46.32 20.94
N PHE A 2 30.08 46.35 19.76
CA PHE A 2 30.37 45.26 18.80
C PHE A 2 29.28 44.25 18.40
N ALA A 3 28.66 44.53 17.25
CA ALA A 3 28.15 43.48 16.36
C ALA A 3 29.34 42.77 15.68
N GLN A 4 29.41 41.45 15.80
CA GLN A 4 30.34 40.62 15.03
C GLN A 4 29.69 40.30 13.68
N LEU A 5 30.31 40.82 12.61
CA LEU A 5 30.07 40.44 11.21
C LEU A 5 30.54 39.00 10.99
N GLY A 6 29.59 38.07 10.90
CA GLY A 6 29.84 36.72 10.38
C GLY A 6 29.83 36.73 8.85
N ARG A 7 30.94 36.31 8.22
CA ARG A 7 31.04 36.05 6.78
C ARG A 7 30.01 34.99 6.34
N PRO A 8 29.57 35.00 5.06
CA PRO A 8 28.52 34.11 4.58
C PRO A 8 29.02 32.66 4.55
N GLY A 9 28.64 31.89 5.57
CA GLY A 9 28.55 30.44 5.41
C GLY A 9 27.48 30.15 4.37
N LYS A 10 27.83 29.37 3.34
CA LYS A 10 26.97 28.82 2.27
C LYS A 10 25.48 29.09 2.51
N ALA A 11 24.88 29.99 1.73
CA ALA A 11 23.43 30.11 1.68
C ALA A 11 22.85 28.72 1.41
N ALA A 12 22.23 28.12 2.42
CA ALA A 12 21.47 26.90 2.26
C ALA A 12 20.41 27.19 1.19
N GLN A 13 20.31 26.30 0.21
CA GLN A 13 19.36 26.43 -0.87
C GLN A 13 17.95 26.48 -0.25
N LEU A 14 17.29 27.65 -0.32
CA LEU A 14 15.97 27.89 0.29
C LEU A 14 14.91 26.90 -0.21
N TYR A 15 15.16 26.31 -1.39
CA TYR A 15 14.29 25.35 -2.05
C TYR A 15 15.03 24.07 -2.41
N VAL A 16 14.31 22.95 -2.36
CA VAL A 16 14.79 21.64 -2.80
C VAL A 16 14.87 21.61 -4.33
N PRO A 17 16.01 21.21 -4.93
CA PRO A 17 16.12 21.03 -6.38
C PRO A 17 15.11 20.01 -6.92
N LYS A 18 14.58 20.26 -8.11
CA LYS A 18 13.62 19.35 -8.78
C LYS A 18 14.18 17.93 -8.97
N SER A 19 15.48 17.81 -9.19
CA SER A 19 16.19 16.53 -9.30
C SER A 19 16.22 15.71 -8.00
N GLU A 20 15.90 16.34 -6.87
CA GLU A 20 15.82 15.71 -5.54
C GLU A 20 14.36 15.45 -5.11
N LEU A 21 13.41 15.62 -6.04
CA LEU A 21 12.01 15.24 -5.85
C LEU A 21 11.73 13.86 -6.44
N GLU A 22 10.94 13.06 -5.73
CA GLU A 22 10.43 11.77 -6.22
C GLU A 22 8.95 11.63 -5.84
N ILE A 23 8.10 11.29 -6.81
CA ILE A 23 6.71 10.92 -6.54
C ILE A 23 6.70 9.51 -5.93
N LEU A 24 6.30 9.40 -4.68
CA LEU A 24 6.17 8.12 -3.96
C LEU A 24 4.78 7.50 -4.12
N GLY A 25 3.76 8.34 -4.35
CA GLY A 25 2.37 7.94 -4.57
C GLY A 25 1.60 9.03 -5.31
N GLN A 26 0.63 8.64 -6.13
CA GLN A 26 -0.25 9.54 -6.87
C GLN A 26 -1.66 8.95 -7.00
N GLU A 27 -2.67 9.80 -6.96
CA GLU A 27 -4.06 9.45 -7.25
C GLU A 27 -4.72 10.61 -8.00
N ILE A 28 -5.29 10.34 -9.17
CA ILE A 28 -5.92 11.35 -10.02
C ILE A 28 -7.43 11.15 -9.91
N LEU A 29 -8.11 12.16 -9.38
CA LEU A 29 -9.56 12.20 -9.18
C LEU A 29 -10.20 13.13 -10.23
N GLU A 30 -11.53 13.17 -10.26
CA GLU A 30 -12.27 13.99 -11.23
C GLU A 30 -12.03 15.50 -11.05
N ASP A 31 -11.82 15.96 -9.81
CA ASP A 31 -11.72 17.37 -9.43
C ASP A 31 -10.32 17.80 -8.96
N LYS A 32 -9.44 16.86 -8.64
CA LYS A 32 -8.09 17.11 -8.12
C LYS A 32 -7.15 15.93 -8.33
N ALA A 33 -5.85 16.18 -8.23
CA ALA A 33 -4.81 15.17 -8.16
C ALA A 33 -4.11 15.23 -6.79
N LEU A 34 -3.86 14.07 -6.21
CA LEU A 34 -3.20 13.90 -4.93
C LEU A 34 -1.84 13.25 -5.14
N TYR A 35 -0.81 13.76 -4.47
CA TYR A 35 0.54 13.21 -4.55
C TYR A 35 1.17 13.09 -3.17
N ARG A 36 1.95 12.03 -2.98
CA ARG A 36 2.90 11.87 -1.89
C ARG A 36 4.30 11.98 -2.48
N ILE A 37 5.08 12.97 -2.07
CA ILE A 37 6.34 13.35 -2.70
C ILE A 37 7.46 13.33 -1.69
N ARG A 38 8.56 12.66 -2.03
CA ARG A 38 9.83 12.80 -1.32
C ARG A 38 10.57 14.04 -1.82
N ALA A 39 10.93 14.93 -0.93
CA ALA A 39 11.87 16.02 -1.15
C ALA A 39 13.06 15.82 -0.20
N ARG A 40 14.22 15.45 -0.73
CA ARG A 40 15.38 15.00 0.08
C ARG A 40 15.00 13.85 1.02
N GLN A 41 15.07 14.09 2.33
CA GLN A 41 14.76 13.12 3.39
C GLN A 41 13.39 13.37 4.02
N ARG A 42 12.54 14.15 3.36
CA ARG A 42 11.21 14.50 3.84
C ARG A 42 10.15 14.05 2.86
N VAL A 43 9.01 13.64 3.40
CA VAL A 43 7.82 13.32 2.62
C VAL A 43 6.80 14.42 2.84
N HIS A 44 6.18 14.86 1.75
CA HIS A 44 5.17 15.90 1.72
C HIS A 44 3.96 15.45 0.92
N TYR A 45 2.82 16.08 1.18
CA TYR A 45 1.55 15.74 0.54
C TYR A 45 1.06 16.91 -0.29
N LEU A 46 0.79 16.67 -1.56
CA LEU A 46 0.32 17.67 -2.50
C LEU A 46 -1.11 17.39 -2.90
N THR A 47 -1.92 18.45 -2.92
CA THR A 47 -3.21 18.49 -3.58
C THR A 47 -3.13 19.49 -4.71
N CYS A 48 -3.34 19.06 -5.94
CA CYS A 48 -3.33 19.90 -7.12
C CYS A 48 -4.74 19.91 -7.71
N ASP A 49 -5.34 21.09 -7.88
CA ASP A 49 -6.54 21.20 -8.72
C ASP A 49 -6.18 20.72 -10.16
N ILE A 50 -7.15 20.31 -10.97
CA ILE A 50 -6.89 19.86 -12.36
C ILE A 50 -6.47 21.04 -13.24
N ILE A 51 -5.18 21.38 -13.17
CA ILE A 51 -4.54 22.50 -13.88
C ILE A 51 -3.60 22.03 -14.97
N PHE A 52 -3.13 20.79 -14.88
CA PHE A 52 -2.29 20.14 -15.88
C PHE A 52 -3.13 19.18 -16.71
N ASP A 53 -2.68 18.90 -17.94
CA ASP A 53 -3.28 17.84 -18.73
C ASP A 53 -3.06 16.46 -18.09
N GLU A 54 -3.89 15.50 -18.46
CA GLU A 54 -3.85 14.13 -17.92
C GLU A 54 -2.50 13.45 -18.08
N MET A 55 -1.81 13.69 -19.20
CA MET A 55 -0.49 13.08 -19.44
C MET A 55 0.56 13.63 -18.49
N THR A 56 0.52 14.93 -18.22
CA THR A 56 1.40 15.58 -17.24
C THR A 56 1.11 15.08 -15.83
N MET A 57 -0.15 15.04 -15.40
CA MET A 57 -0.54 14.60 -14.05
C MET A 57 -0.15 13.14 -13.78
N CYS A 58 -0.26 12.27 -14.78
CA CYS A 58 0.03 10.84 -14.61
C CYS A 58 1.53 10.50 -14.67
N ARG A 59 2.39 11.41 -15.16
CA ARG A 59 3.81 11.13 -15.43
C ARG A 59 4.73 11.99 -14.57
N PRO A 60 5.38 11.42 -13.53
CA PRO A 60 6.29 12.15 -12.66
C PRO A 60 7.36 12.99 -13.37
N CYS A 61 7.90 12.50 -14.50
CA CYS A 61 8.93 13.22 -15.27
C CYS A 61 8.41 14.49 -15.97
N LEU A 62 7.11 14.57 -16.25
CA LEU A 62 6.46 15.76 -16.81
C LEU A 62 5.95 16.67 -15.69
N LEU A 63 5.42 16.09 -14.61
CA LEU A 63 4.86 16.83 -13.48
C LEU A 63 5.92 17.61 -12.70
N ILE A 64 7.02 16.95 -12.29
CA ILE A 64 8.02 17.54 -11.37
C ILE A 64 8.57 18.88 -11.86
N PRO A 65 8.94 19.05 -13.16
CA PRO A 65 9.35 20.34 -13.71
C PRO A 65 8.33 21.47 -13.54
N GLU A 66 7.04 21.16 -13.64
CA GLU A 66 5.93 22.13 -13.61
C GLU A 66 5.49 22.51 -12.19
N LEU A 67 5.85 21.71 -11.18
CA LEU A 67 5.48 22.00 -9.79
C LEU A 67 6.09 23.35 -9.32
N PRO A 68 5.47 24.06 -8.35
CA PRO A 68 6.06 25.24 -7.73
C PRO A 68 7.37 24.91 -6.98
N PRO A 69 8.14 25.92 -6.54
CA PRO A 69 9.30 25.71 -5.67
C PRO A 69 8.92 24.96 -4.38
N PHE A 70 9.79 24.05 -3.91
CA PHE A 70 9.59 23.28 -2.67
C PHE A 70 10.47 23.85 -1.57
N PRO A 71 9.92 24.59 -0.58
CA PRO A 71 10.72 25.12 0.52
C PRO A 71 11.38 23.98 1.30
N ASP A 72 12.64 24.12 1.67
CA ASP A 72 13.33 23.13 2.52
C ASP A 72 13.01 23.35 4.01
N THR A 73 11.71 23.34 4.32
CA THR A 73 11.15 23.50 5.68
C THR A 73 10.21 22.34 6.02
N ASP A 74 9.65 22.33 7.22
CA ASP A 74 8.93 21.20 7.84
C ASP A 74 7.42 21.17 7.54
N TRP A 75 6.99 21.87 6.48
CA TRP A 75 5.61 21.84 6.02
C TRP A 75 5.15 20.43 5.64
N THR A 76 3.87 20.15 5.83
CA THR A 76 3.28 18.83 5.61
C THR A 76 2.52 18.76 4.30
N ARG A 77 1.73 19.80 4.01
CA ARG A 77 0.84 19.86 2.85
C ARG A 77 1.16 21.06 1.96
N MET A 78 0.96 20.88 0.66
CA MET A 78 0.92 21.95 -0.32
C MET A 78 -0.33 21.82 -1.18
N ARG A 79 -1.10 22.90 -1.31
CA ARG A 79 -2.22 23.00 -2.25
C ARG A 79 -1.81 23.85 -3.44
N ILE A 80 -1.97 23.33 -4.65
CA ILE A 80 -1.71 24.03 -5.91
C ILE A 80 -3.03 24.29 -6.61
N ARG A 81 -3.27 25.53 -7.03
CA ARG A 81 -4.51 25.97 -7.68
C ARG A 81 -4.26 27.06 -8.72
N HIS A 82 -5.19 27.25 -9.65
CA HIS A 82 -5.21 28.47 -10.45
C HIS A 82 -5.79 29.64 -9.66
N SER A 83 -5.19 30.80 -9.83
CA SER A 83 -5.78 32.06 -9.43
C SER A 83 -6.96 32.43 -10.34
N ARG A 84 -7.69 33.49 -9.98
CA ARG A 84 -8.71 34.08 -10.86
C ARG A 84 -8.14 34.59 -12.19
N THR A 85 -6.84 34.86 -12.25
CA THR A 85 -6.11 35.33 -13.44
C THR A 85 -5.38 34.19 -14.17
N GLN A 86 -5.72 32.92 -13.90
CA GLN A 86 -5.11 31.74 -14.51
C GLN A 86 -3.60 31.59 -14.24
N THR A 87 -3.09 32.24 -13.19
CA THR A 87 -1.71 32.04 -12.72
C THR A 87 -1.68 30.94 -11.67
N MET A 88 -0.64 30.09 -11.68
CA MET A 88 -0.48 29.07 -10.64
C MET A 88 -0.19 29.74 -9.30
N GLU A 89 -0.99 29.42 -8.29
CA GLU A 89 -0.79 29.79 -6.90
C GLU A 89 -0.61 28.51 -6.07
N TYR A 90 0.17 28.61 -5.00
CA TYR A 90 0.30 27.53 -4.04
C TYR A 90 0.26 28.05 -2.61
N GLU A 91 -0.21 27.18 -1.72
CA GLU A 91 -0.26 27.41 -0.28
C GLU A 91 0.39 26.21 0.42
N ILE A 92 1.22 26.46 1.42
CA ILE A 92 1.82 25.43 2.27
C ILE A 92 1.24 25.50 3.68
N THR A 93 1.03 24.36 4.31
CA THR A 93 0.56 24.28 5.70
C THR A 93 1.38 23.27 6.51
N ASN A 94 1.29 23.39 7.83
CA ASN A 94 1.81 22.43 8.80
C ASN A 94 0.67 21.63 9.43
N GLU A 95 -0.46 21.46 8.71
CA GLU A 95 -1.58 20.70 9.21
C GLU A 95 -1.15 19.27 9.53
N PRO A 96 -1.55 18.73 10.70
CA PRO A 96 -1.18 17.38 11.06
C PRO A 96 -1.77 16.38 10.07
N LEU A 97 -0.94 15.40 9.70
CA LEU A 97 -1.35 14.27 8.89
C LEU A 97 -1.96 13.18 9.80
N SER A 98 -2.84 12.37 9.24
CA SER A 98 -3.36 11.19 9.93
C SER A 98 -2.22 10.22 10.22
N GLN A 99 -2.32 9.46 11.30
CA GLN A 99 -1.31 8.47 11.67
C GLN A 99 -1.94 7.21 12.22
N VAL A 100 -1.23 6.10 12.06
CA VAL A 100 -1.56 4.85 12.77
C VAL A 100 -1.38 5.11 14.27
N ARG A 101 -2.41 4.77 15.04
CA ARG A 101 -2.49 4.93 16.50
C ARG A 101 -2.31 3.61 17.23
N ASP A 102 -2.66 2.49 16.60
CA ASP A 102 -2.51 1.17 17.22
C ASP A 102 -1.07 0.65 17.21
N ILE A 103 -0.22 1.31 18.00
CA ILE A 103 1.21 1.03 18.08
C ILE A 103 1.49 -0.01 19.15
N TRP A 104 1.51 -1.29 18.75
CA TRP A 104 1.72 -2.43 19.65
C TRP A 104 3.10 -3.08 19.54
N HIS A 105 3.86 -2.81 18.47
CA HIS A 105 5.18 -3.37 18.24
C HIS A 105 6.26 -2.35 18.59
N HIS A 106 7.31 -2.78 19.29
CA HIS A 106 8.37 -1.88 19.79
C HIS A 106 9.22 -1.24 18.68
N ARG A 107 9.46 -1.97 17.57
CA ARG A 107 10.28 -1.47 16.46
C ARG A 107 9.53 -0.43 15.63
N HIS A 108 10.21 0.69 15.39
CA HIS A 108 9.81 1.77 14.52
C HIS A 108 10.90 1.98 13.47
N ILE A 109 10.54 1.88 12.20
CA ILE A 109 11.49 1.83 11.09
C ILE A 109 11.15 2.98 10.14
N ASP A 110 12.12 3.82 9.81
CA ASP A 110 11.93 4.86 8.80
C ASP A 110 11.73 4.20 7.43
N VAL A 111 10.60 4.47 6.77
CA VAL A 111 10.30 3.91 5.44
C VAL A 111 11.37 4.26 4.41
N LEU A 112 11.99 5.44 4.51
CA LEU A 112 13.03 5.87 3.57
C LEU A 112 14.38 5.19 3.81
N SER A 113 14.56 4.54 4.97
CA SER A 113 15.76 3.75 5.28
C SER A 113 15.75 2.36 4.63
N LEU A 114 14.60 1.88 4.18
CA LEU A 114 14.44 0.56 3.58
C LEU A 114 14.89 0.55 2.13
N LYS A 115 15.77 -0.38 1.79
CA LYS A 115 16.18 -0.61 0.40
C LYS A 115 15.10 -1.38 -0.34
N ARG A 116 14.46 -0.72 -1.30
CA ARG A 116 13.45 -1.32 -2.18
C ARG A 116 14.10 -2.36 -3.12
N ILE A 117 13.52 -3.56 -3.16
CA ILE A 117 13.86 -4.65 -4.08
C ILE A 117 12.90 -4.61 -5.27
N SER A 118 11.60 -4.62 -5.00
CA SER A 118 10.54 -4.59 -6.01
C SER A 118 9.29 -3.86 -5.47
N SER A 119 8.32 -3.61 -6.35
CA SER A 119 7.02 -3.02 -5.98
C SER A 119 5.90 -3.89 -6.58
N TYR A 120 4.95 -4.31 -5.75
CA TYR A 120 3.73 -4.98 -6.22
C TYR A 120 2.70 -3.95 -6.65
N ASN A 121 2.54 -2.91 -5.84
CA ASN A 121 1.74 -1.72 -6.13
C ASN A 121 2.31 -0.52 -5.35
N ALA A 122 1.59 0.60 -5.34
CA ALA A 122 2.09 1.80 -4.66
C ALA A 122 2.16 1.67 -3.13
N ARG A 123 1.29 0.84 -2.53
CA ARG A 123 1.21 0.57 -1.09
C ARG A 123 2.13 -0.56 -0.63
N VAL A 124 2.34 -1.57 -1.48
CA VAL A 124 3.01 -2.83 -1.11
C VAL A 124 4.31 -2.99 -1.88
N LYS A 125 5.42 -3.05 -1.14
CA LYS A 125 6.80 -3.12 -1.67
C LYS A 125 7.56 -4.27 -1.04
N GLU A 126 8.41 -4.89 -1.84
CA GLU A 126 9.41 -5.83 -1.35
C GLU A 126 10.67 -5.05 -0.99
N VAL A 127 11.19 -5.27 0.22
CA VAL A 127 12.32 -4.52 0.77
C VAL A 127 13.33 -5.45 1.43
N GLU A 128 14.57 -4.99 1.51
CA GLU A 128 15.62 -5.62 2.31
C GLU A 128 15.55 -5.10 3.76
N PHE A 129 15.47 -6.02 4.72
CA PHE A 129 15.47 -5.71 6.15
C PHE A 129 16.28 -6.77 6.92
N GLU A 130 17.30 -6.32 7.66
CA GLU A 130 18.19 -7.19 8.47
C GLU A 130 18.77 -8.38 7.67
N GLY A 131 19.13 -8.15 6.40
CA GLY A 131 19.69 -9.18 5.51
C GLY A 131 18.69 -10.19 4.97
N ARG A 132 17.39 -9.97 5.16
CA ARG A 132 16.29 -10.79 4.64
C ARG A 132 15.32 -9.94 3.82
N THR A 133 14.49 -10.60 3.04
CA THR A 133 13.41 -9.95 2.33
C THR A 133 12.18 -9.79 3.23
N ALA A 134 11.56 -8.63 3.18
CA ALA A 134 10.34 -8.28 3.91
C ALA A 134 9.33 -7.57 3.00
N ILE A 135 8.07 -7.50 3.46
CA ILE A 135 6.99 -6.78 2.78
C ILE A 135 6.68 -5.50 3.56
N SER A 136 6.87 -4.38 2.90
CA SER A 136 6.47 -3.05 3.37
C SER A 136 5.06 -2.76 2.88
N LYS A 137 4.13 -2.48 3.79
CA LYS A 137 2.79 -1.95 3.47
C LYS A 137 2.64 -0.57 4.10
N THR A 138 2.48 0.46 3.27
CA THR A 138 2.34 1.86 3.71
C THR A 138 1.11 2.51 3.10
N ALA A 139 0.52 3.46 3.82
CA ALA A 139 -0.53 4.30 3.27
C ALA A 139 -0.01 5.03 2.02
N HIS A 140 -0.74 4.86 0.91
CA HIS A 140 -0.40 5.51 -0.37
C HIS A 140 -0.52 7.03 -0.25
N LEU A 141 -1.61 7.46 0.36
CA LEU A 141 -1.96 8.84 0.69
C LEU A 141 -2.51 8.89 2.13
N ASP A 142 -2.69 10.10 2.66
CA ASP A 142 -3.17 10.31 4.02
C ASP A 142 -4.55 9.67 4.28
N GLU A 143 -5.41 9.67 3.27
CA GLU A 143 -6.76 9.09 3.30
C GLU A 143 -6.77 7.57 3.50
N TRP A 144 -5.65 6.88 3.25
CA TRP A 144 -5.51 5.43 3.38
C TRP A 144 -5.04 4.98 4.78
N ILE A 145 -4.68 5.92 5.67
CA ILE A 145 -4.26 5.61 7.03
C ILE A 145 -5.29 4.76 7.80
N PRO A 146 -6.62 5.01 7.72
CA PRO A 146 -7.60 4.18 8.41
C PRO A 146 -7.58 2.71 8.00
N SER A 147 -7.29 2.39 6.74
CA SER A 147 -7.16 1.03 6.24
C SER A 147 -5.90 0.35 6.80
N ILE A 148 -4.77 1.04 6.80
CA ILE A 148 -3.52 0.55 7.43
C ILE A 148 -3.72 0.31 8.93
N GLU A 149 -4.34 1.25 9.62
CA GLU A 149 -4.69 1.18 11.03
C GLU A 149 -5.60 -0.02 11.31
N HIS A 150 -6.57 -0.27 10.45
CA HIS A 150 -7.45 -1.42 10.55
C HIS A 150 -6.69 -2.74 10.46
N GLU A 151 -5.90 -2.94 9.41
CA GLU A 151 -5.13 -4.17 9.22
C GLU A 151 -4.09 -4.38 10.34
N THR A 152 -3.50 -3.29 10.84
CA THR A 152 -2.57 -3.30 11.99
C THR A 152 -3.22 -3.92 13.23
N ARG A 153 -4.50 -3.58 13.51
CA ARG A 153 -5.26 -4.15 14.63
C ARG A 153 -5.50 -5.65 14.46
N VAL A 154 -5.71 -6.10 13.22
CA VAL A 154 -5.94 -7.52 12.93
C VAL A 154 -4.65 -8.32 13.16
N TYR A 155 -3.52 -7.83 12.67
CA TYR A 155 -2.21 -8.44 12.98
C TYR A 155 -1.92 -8.49 14.48
N ARG A 156 -2.28 -7.44 15.24
CA ARG A 156 -2.20 -7.47 16.70
C ARG A 156 -3.06 -8.59 17.28
N ALA A 157 -4.33 -8.65 16.88
CA ALA A 157 -5.26 -9.66 17.39
C ALA A 157 -4.75 -11.09 17.12
N ILE A 158 -4.23 -11.35 15.92
CA ILE A 158 -3.63 -12.65 15.58
C ILE A 158 -2.39 -12.93 16.45
N ALA A 159 -1.54 -11.92 16.71
CA ALA A 159 -0.36 -12.07 17.54
C ALA A 159 -0.68 -12.30 19.03
N GLU A 160 -1.75 -11.68 19.55
CA GLU A 160 -2.15 -11.76 20.96
C GLU A 160 -3.04 -12.98 21.27
N LEU A 161 -3.96 -13.32 20.37
CA LEU A 161 -4.92 -14.42 20.55
C LEU A 161 -4.40 -15.76 20.04
N GLY A 162 -3.39 -15.75 19.16
CA GLY A 162 -2.86 -16.95 18.55
C GLY A 162 -2.21 -17.88 19.58
N SER A 163 -2.68 -19.13 19.66
CA SER A 163 -1.86 -20.21 20.21
C SER A 163 -0.62 -20.41 19.33
N HIS A 164 0.39 -21.14 19.80
CA HIS A 164 1.61 -21.42 19.00
C HIS A 164 1.27 -21.92 17.58
N ASP A 165 0.21 -22.73 17.42
CA ASP A 165 -0.21 -23.26 16.12
C ASP A 165 -0.88 -22.21 15.20
N VAL A 166 -1.47 -21.16 15.75
CA VAL A 166 -2.22 -20.12 15.01
C VAL A 166 -1.34 -18.89 14.72
N SER A 167 -0.28 -18.67 15.51
CA SER A 167 0.72 -17.62 15.24
C SER A 167 1.40 -17.75 13.86
N HIS A 168 1.37 -18.97 13.28
CA HIS A 168 1.89 -19.26 11.95
C HIS A 168 0.85 -19.12 10.84
N LEU A 169 -0.36 -18.65 11.13
CA LEU A 169 -1.41 -18.47 10.14
C LEU A 169 -1.16 -17.23 9.27
N ALA A 170 -0.69 -16.13 9.85
CA ALA A 170 -0.42 -14.87 9.16
C ALA A 170 1.09 -14.56 9.13
N PRO A 171 1.58 -13.70 8.23
CA PRO A 171 2.95 -13.20 8.28
C PRO A 171 3.28 -12.57 9.64
N VAL A 172 4.48 -12.83 10.13
CA VAL A 172 5.03 -12.15 11.32
C VAL A 172 5.14 -10.65 11.07
N PHE A 173 4.57 -9.86 11.98
CA PHE A 173 4.72 -8.41 12.01
C PHE A 173 6.09 -8.03 12.57
N LEU A 174 6.90 -7.34 11.78
CA LEU A 174 8.29 -7.02 12.08
C LEU A 174 8.47 -5.62 12.69
N GLY A 175 7.51 -4.72 12.49
CA GLY A 175 7.54 -3.38 13.07
C GLY A 175 6.67 -2.35 12.35
N HIS A 176 6.50 -1.21 13.00
CA HIS A 176 5.79 -0.06 12.43
C HIS A 176 6.70 0.71 11.48
N LEU A 177 6.15 1.08 10.32
CA LEU A 177 6.82 1.95 9.36
C LEU A 177 6.46 3.40 9.67
N THR A 178 7.47 4.25 9.66
CA THR A 178 7.35 5.66 10.00
C THR A 178 7.84 6.55 8.87
N GLU A 179 7.25 7.74 8.75
CA GLU A 179 7.73 8.85 7.94
C GLU A 179 7.95 10.03 8.87
N GLN A 180 9.20 10.50 9.00
CA GLN A 180 9.52 11.61 9.91
C GLN A 180 9.00 11.35 11.34
N GLY A 181 9.02 10.09 11.79
CA GLY A 181 8.50 9.66 13.10
C GLY A 181 6.98 9.41 13.15
N ARG A 182 6.21 9.80 12.14
CA ARG A 182 4.76 9.52 12.04
C ARG A 182 4.52 8.08 11.58
N PRO A 183 3.79 7.23 12.32
CA PRO A 183 3.42 5.90 11.86
C PRO A 183 2.47 5.93 10.66
N VAL A 184 2.84 5.25 9.57
CA VAL A 184 2.14 5.29 8.27
C VAL A 184 1.88 3.91 7.66
N GLY A 185 2.36 2.85 8.30
CA GLY A 185 2.44 1.53 7.72
C GLY A 185 3.07 0.53 8.67
N PHE A 186 3.33 -0.65 8.15
CA PHE A 186 3.99 -1.72 8.87
C PHE A 186 4.82 -2.60 7.94
N LEU A 187 5.72 -3.35 8.56
CA LEU A 187 6.62 -4.29 7.91
C LEU A 187 6.23 -5.70 8.31
N LEU A 188 6.10 -6.60 7.33
CA LEU A 188 5.84 -8.02 7.53
C LEU A 188 7.01 -8.85 7.03
N GLU A 189 7.14 -10.07 7.55
CA GLU A 189 7.96 -11.07 6.89
C GLU A 189 7.43 -11.35 5.47
N LYS A 190 8.34 -11.67 4.55
CA LYS A 190 7.93 -12.19 3.25
C LYS A 190 7.74 -13.69 3.32
N ILE A 191 6.57 -14.16 2.93
CA ILE A 191 6.29 -15.59 2.76
C ILE A 191 6.76 -16.03 1.38
N GLU A 192 7.80 -16.87 1.35
CA GLU A 192 8.26 -17.51 0.12
C GLU A 192 7.35 -18.70 -0.20
N GLY A 193 6.52 -18.55 -1.22
CA GLY A 193 5.49 -19.55 -1.53
C GLY A 193 4.83 -19.31 -2.88
N ARG A 194 3.67 -19.95 -3.06
CA ARG A 194 2.77 -19.72 -4.19
C ARG A 194 1.35 -19.54 -3.70
N ALA A 195 0.50 -18.90 -4.49
CA ALA A 195 -0.93 -18.90 -4.24
C ALA A 195 -1.48 -20.34 -4.17
N ALA A 196 -2.50 -20.53 -3.34
CA ALA A 196 -3.22 -21.79 -3.23
C ALA A 196 -3.85 -22.19 -4.57
N SER A 197 -4.04 -23.48 -4.75
CA SER A 197 -4.79 -24.06 -5.85
C SER A 197 -5.85 -25.00 -5.30
N LEU A 198 -6.70 -25.57 -6.16
CA LEU A 198 -7.79 -26.44 -5.72
C LEU A 198 -7.31 -27.64 -4.90
N SER A 199 -6.09 -28.14 -5.12
CA SER A 199 -5.52 -29.23 -4.32
C SER A 199 -5.32 -28.85 -2.85
N GLU A 200 -5.19 -27.56 -2.53
CA GLU A 200 -5.02 -27.08 -1.18
C GLU A 200 -6.33 -26.60 -0.53
N LEU A 201 -7.48 -26.76 -1.20
CA LEU A 201 -8.78 -26.37 -0.67
C LEU A 201 -9.02 -26.88 0.76
N PRO A 202 -8.75 -28.15 1.13
CA PRO A 202 -8.94 -28.61 2.51
C PRO A 202 -8.07 -27.86 3.53
N MET A 203 -6.82 -27.56 3.18
CA MET A 203 -5.90 -26.85 4.07
C MET A 203 -6.28 -25.37 4.19
N CYS A 204 -6.75 -24.76 3.10
CA CYS A 204 -7.18 -23.37 3.13
C CYS A 204 -8.49 -23.22 3.92
N LYS A 205 -9.42 -24.19 3.85
CA LYS A 205 -10.62 -24.22 4.71
C LYS A 205 -10.26 -24.34 6.19
N LEU A 206 -9.28 -25.19 6.51
CA LEU A 206 -8.78 -25.31 7.88
C LEU A 206 -8.12 -24.01 8.36
N ALA A 207 -7.34 -23.35 7.51
CA ALA A 207 -6.72 -22.06 7.80
C ALA A 207 -7.78 -20.98 8.08
N LEU A 208 -8.82 -20.92 7.25
CA LEU A 208 -9.92 -19.97 7.41
C LEU A 208 -10.78 -20.27 8.66
N SER A 209 -11.08 -21.55 8.94
CA SER A 209 -11.75 -21.96 10.17
C SER A 209 -10.99 -21.52 11.42
N ARG A 210 -9.65 -21.62 11.41
CA ARG A 210 -8.82 -21.15 12.53
C ARG A 210 -8.86 -19.63 12.69
N LEU A 211 -9.03 -18.89 11.59
CA LEU A 211 -9.25 -17.44 11.64
C LEU A 211 -10.62 -17.12 12.27
N HIS A 212 -11.67 -17.87 11.89
CA HIS A 212 -13.00 -17.78 12.49
C HIS A 212 -13.01 -18.12 13.98
N ASP A 213 -12.26 -19.13 14.40
CA ASP A 213 -12.12 -19.52 15.82
C ASP A 213 -11.52 -18.39 16.68
N MET A 214 -10.76 -17.46 16.06
CA MET A 214 -10.25 -16.24 16.73
C MET A 214 -11.27 -15.09 16.72
N GLY A 215 -12.47 -15.31 16.18
CA GLY A 215 -13.49 -14.28 16.03
C GLY A 215 -13.17 -13.30 14.90
N ILE A 216 -12.42 -13.71 13.88
CA ILE A 216 -12.02 -12.86 12.75
C ILE A 216 -12.60 -13.44 11.44
N LEU A 217 -13.35 -12.62 10.71
CA LEU A 217 -13.65 -12.80 9.29
C LEU A 217 -12.56 -12.13 8.47
N HIS A 218 -12.16 -12.72 7.34
CA HIS A 218 -11.16 -12.12 6.45
C HIS A 218 -11.73 -10.99 5.59
N GLY A 219 -12.97 -11.14 5.12
CA GLY A 219 -13.73 -10.19 4.30
C GLY A 219 -13.31 -10.07 2.84
N ASP A 220 -12.30 -10.82 2.39
CA ASP A 220 -11.81 -10.81 1.00
C ASP A 220 -11.09 -12.12 0.65
N VAL A 221 -11.85 -13.22 0.69
CA VAL A 221 -11.29 -14.56 0.51
C VAL A 221 -11.17 -14.92 -0.98
N HIS A 222 -9.95 -14.86 -1.49
CA HIS A 222 -9.61 -15.43 -2.80
C HIS A 222 -8.24 -16.11 -2.77
N ARG A 223 -7.96 -17.01 -3.72
CA ARG A 223 -6.77 -17.89 -3.67
C ARG A 223 -5.43 -17.18 -3.49
N HIS A 224 -5.31 -15.92 -3.93
CA HIS A 224 -4.06 -15.16 -3.87
C HIS A 224 -3.76 -14.65 -2.47
N ASN A 225 -4.76 -14.58 -1.58
CA ASN A 225 -4.61 -14.27 -0.17
C ASN A 225 -4.24 -15.51 0.68
N PHE A 226 -4.15 -16.68 0.07
CA PHE A 226 -3.71 -17.93 0.70
C PHE A 226 -2.42 -18.41 0.05
N ILE A 227 -1.30 -18.26 0.76
CA ILE A 227 0.04 -18.63 0.29
C ILE A 227 0.44 -19.99 0.85
N ILE A 228 0.77 -20.93 -0.04
CA ILE A 228 1.40 -22.20 0.33
C ILE A 228 2.89 -21.94 0.51
N GLU A 229 3.33 -21.92 1.76
CA GLU A 229 4.73 -21.70 2.11
C GLU A 229 5.60 -22.83 1.57
N ARG A 230 6.64 -22.49 0.81
CA ARG A 230 7.47 -23.44 0.07
C ARG A 230 8.20 -24.42 0.98
N THR A 231 8.65 -23.96 2.14
CA THR A 231 9.49 -24.73 3.06
C THR A 231 8.70 -25.68 3.93
N THR A 232 7.51 -25.29 4.36
CA THR A 232 6.69 -26.05 5.33
C THR A 232 5.46 -26.71 4.70
N GLY A 233 5.02 -26.25 3.52
CA GLY A 233 3.76 -26.63 2.91
C GLY A 233 2.53 -26.06 3.63
N ARG A 234 2.72 -25.19 4.64
CA ARG A 234 1.62 -24.59 5.41
C ARG A 234 0.92 -23.49 4.60
N VAL A 235 -0.36 -23.32 4.87
CA VAL A 235 -1.14 -22.19 4.35
C VAL A 235 -0.90 -20.96 5.23
N ARG A 236 -0.51 -19.86 4.61
CA ARG A 236 -0.36 -18.54 5.21
C ARG A 236 -1.41 -17.61 4.62
N VAL A 237 -2.23 -17.00 5.47
CA VAL A 237 -3.28 -16.05 5.09
C VAL A 237 -2.70 -14.64 5.16
N ILE A 238 -2.92 -13.84 4.12
CA ILE A 238 -2.39 -12.49 3.97
C ILE A 238 -3.51 -11.50 3.59
N ASP A 239 -3.23 -10.21 3.75
CA ASP A 239 -4.11 -9.10 3.35
C ASP A 239 -5.41 -8.98 4.14
N PHE A 240 -5.30 -8.53 5.40
CA PHE A 240 -6.44 -8.38 6.31
C PHE A 240 -7.09 -6.98 6.26
N GLU A 241 -6.99 -6.29 5.12
CA GLU A 241 -7.54 -4.94 4.96
C GLU A 241 -9.08 -4.90 5.08
N HIS A 242 -9.74 -6.00 4.73
CA HIS A 242 -11.19 -6.15 4.74
C HIS A 242 -11.71 -6.98 5.92
N ALA A 243 -10.85 -7.32 6.87
CA ALA A 243 -11.23 -8.18 7.97
C ALA A 243 -12.29 -7.54 8.87
N GLU A 244 -13.18 -8.37 9.43
CA GLU A 244 -14.22 -7.90 10.34
C GLU A 244 -14.26 -8.80 11.58
N PRO A 245 -14.71 -8.29 12.74
CA PRO A 245 -15.09 -9.16 13.83
C PRO A 245 -16.17 -10.14 13.37
N LEU A 246 -15.97 -11.43 13.62
CA LEU A 246 -16.99 -12.45 13.42
C LEU A 246 -18.09 -12.26 14.47
N GLN A 247 -19.27 -11.85 14.01
CA GLN A 247 -20.45 -11.60 14.87
C GLN A 247 -21.58 -12.61 14.65
N ASP A 248 -21.53 -13.36 13.54
CA ASP A 248 -22.58 -14.28 13.11
C ASP A 248 -21.96 -15.47 12.37
N ASP A 249 -22.30 -16.68 12.82
CA ASP A 249 -21.86 -17.94 12.22
C ASP A 249 -22.25 -18.06 10.74
N GLU A 250 -23.35 -17.40 10.34
CA GLU A 250 -23.78 -17.37 8.95
C GLU A 250 -22.76 -16.63 8.05
N LYS A 251 -22.14 -15.55 8.55
CA LYS A 251 -21.08 -14.86 7.80
C LYS A 251 -19.85 -15.77 7.62
N ALA A 252 -19.48 -16.53 8.65
CA ALA A 252 -18.38 -17.50 8.55
C ALA A 252 -18.68 -18.61 7.52
N ARG A 253 -19.93 -19.10 7.50
CA ARG A 253 -20.39 -20.09 6.52
C ARG A 253 -20.31 -19.54 5.09
N LEU A 254 -20.82 -18.33 4.87
CA LEU A 254 -20.78 -17.66 3.57
C LEU A 254 -19.36 -17.40 3.09
N GLU A 255 -18.46 -16.95 3.97
CA GLU A 255 -17.05 -16.75 3.62
C GLU A 255 -16.36 -18.08 3.26
N MET A 256 -16.68 -19.17 3.96
CA MET A 256 -16.18 -20.50 3.62
C MET A 256 -16.65 -20.98 2.24
N GLU A 257 -17.89 -20.64 1.85
CA GLU A 257 -18.44 -20.95 0.52
C GLU A 257 -17.82 -20.08 -0.57
N GLU A 258 -17.65 -18.78 -0.33
CA GLU A 258 -16.99 -17.85 -1.24
C GLU A 258 -15.56 -18.29 -1.55
N MET A 259 -14.81 -18.64 -0.51
CA MET A 259 -13.46 -19.18 -0.63
C MET A 259 -13.41 -20.44 -1.51
N GLN A 260 -14.36 -21.36 -1.34
CA GLN A 260 -14.45 -22.58 -2.15
C GLN A 260 -14.76 -22.25 -3.62
N ASN A 261 -15.65 -21.29 -3.84
CA ASN A 261 -16.03 -20.85 -5.18
C ASN A 261 -14.86 -20.18 -5.90
N SER A 262 -14.13 -19.26 -5.23
CA SER A 262 -12.93 -18.60 -5.78
C SER A 262 -11.92 -19.62 -6.30
N LEU A 263 -11.55 -20.61 -5.47
CA LEU A 263 -10.62 -21.66 -5.86
C LEU A 263 -11.14 -22.54 -7.02
N THR A 264 -12.46 -22.73 -7.13
CA THR A 264 -13.06 -23.56 -8.18
C THR A 264 -13.15 -22.83 -9.52
N GLU A 265 -13.62 -21.57 -9.51
CA GLU A 265 -13.79 -20.75 -10.72
C GLU A 265 -12.46 -20.45 -11.41
N GLU A 266 -11.42 -20.11 -10.65
CA GLU A 266 -10.10 -19.86 -11.21
C GLU A 266 -9.48 -21.13 -11.81
N ASN A 267 -9.77 -22.30 -11.25
CA ASN A 267 -9.34 -23.56 -11.85
C ASN A 267 -10.05 -23.83 -13.19
N ILE A 268 -11.32 -23.43 -13.32
CA ILE A 268 -12.03 -23.51 -14.61
C ILE A 268 -11.40 -22.56 -15.62
N ILE A 269 -11.06 -21.33 -15.20
CA ILE A 269 -10.40 -20.34 -16.07
C ILE A 269 -8.99 -20.81 -16.47
N GLU A 270 -8.19 -21.30 -15.53
CA GLU A 270 -6.83 -21.81 -15.80
C GLU A 270 -6.89 -23.03 -16.74
N ARG A 271 -7.84 -23.95 -16.55
CA ARG A 271 -8.07 -25.08 -17.47
C ARG A 271 -8.55 -24.63 -18.85
N ALA A 272 -9.46 -23.65 -18.92
CA ALA A 272 -9.93 -23.10 -20.19
C ALA A 272 -8.79 -22.42 -20.97
N ARG A 273 -7.90 -21.71 -20.27
CA ARG A 273 -6.65 -21.15 -20.84
C ARG A 273 -5.64 -22.22 -21.23
N GLY A 274 -5.57 -23.33 -20.50
CA GLY A 274 -4.71 -24.49 -20.80
C GLY A 274 -5.24 -25.41 -21.91
N THR A 275 -6.52 -25.29 -22.28
CA THR A 275 -7.15 -26.13 -23.34
C THR A 275 -7.07 -25.49 -24.74
N SER A 276 -6.58 -24.25 -24.86
CA SER A 276 -6.29 -23.63 -26.15
C SER A 276 -4.82 -23.83 -26.57
N VAL A 277 -4.45 -25.05 -26.97
CA VAL A 277 -3.24 -25.28 -27.78
C VAL A 277 -3.52 -26.35 -28.85
N LEU A 278 -3.75 -25.89 -30.08
CA LEU A 278 -3.27 -26.55 -31.30
C LEU A 278 -2.91 -25.48 -32.34
N MET A 279 -1.58 -25.27 -32.48
CA MET A 279 -0.71 -24.85 -33.62
C MET A 279 -1.20 -23.76 -34.61
N VAL A 280 -0.38 -22.86 -35.16
CA VAL A 280 0.83 -23.06 -36.00
C VAL A 280 1.56 -21.71 -36.19
N ASP A 281 2.90 -21.78 -36.23
CA ASP A 281 3.94 -20.90 -36.81
C ASP A 281 4.01 -19.40 -36.52
N GLY A 282 5.28 -18.97 -36.40
CA GLY A 282 5.71 -17.72 -35.80
C GLY A 282 5.37 -16.45 -36.57
N VAL A 283 5.02 -15.42 -35.81
CA VAL A 283 5.42 -14.03 -35.99
C VAL A 283 5.52 -13.42 -34.59
N GLU A 284 6.56 -12.62 -34.35
CA GLU A 284 6.75 -11.81 -33.15
C GLU A 284 5.47 -11.00 -32.83
N SER A 285 5.10 -10.93 -31.54
CA SER A 285 4.13 -9.93 -31.09
C SER A 285 4.65 -9.18 -29.86
N GLU A 286 4.62 -7.86 -30.00
CA GLU A 286 5.04 -6.81 -29.07
C GLU A 286 4.37 -6.89 -27.68
N PRO A 287 4.97 -6.27 -26.65
CA PRO A 287 4.38 -6.25 -25.31
C PRO A 287 3.02 -5.54 -25.32
N CYS A 288 1.98 -6.29 -24.98
CA CYS A 288 0.62 -5.78 -24.78
C CYS A 288 0.58 -4.83 -23.57
N THR A 289 0.93 -3.56 -23.79
CA THR A 289 0.54 -2.46 -22.92
C THR A 289 -0.94 -2.19 -23.14
N LYS A 290 -1.80 -2.80 -22.34
CA LYS A 290 -3.17 -2.32 -22.14
C LYS A 290 -3.32 -1.83 -20.70
N PRO A 291 -3.87 -0.62 -20.51
CA PRO A 291 -4.07 -0.03 -19.18
C PRO A 291 -5.09 -0.86 -18.39
N ILE A 292 -4.80 -1.08 -17.12
CA ILE A 292 -5.75 -1.67 -16.16
C ILE A 292 -6.89 -0.66 -16.00
N PRO A 293 -8.16 -1.05 -16.26
CA PRO A 293 -9.29 -0.16 -16.08
C PRO A 293 -9.50 0.13 -14.59
N TYR A 294 -9.59 1.42 -14.28
CA TYR A 294 -9.96 1.99 -12.98
C TYR A 294 -11.13 1.22 -12.35
N LEU A 295 -10.87 0.59 -11.19
CA LEU A 295 -11.91 0.12 -10.28
C LEU A 295 -12.60 1.36 -9.69
N LYS A 296 -13.83 1.61 -10.15
CA LYS A 296 -14.73 2.58 -9.52
C LYS A 296 -15.11 2.07 -8.13
N PHE A 297 -14.63 2.74 -7.08
CA PHE A 297 -15.22 2.61 -5.75
C PHE A 297 -16.63 3.20 -5.77
N SER A 298 -17.65 2.36 -5.88
CA SER A 298 -19.03 2.77 -5.59
C SER A 298 -19.27 2.72 -4.07
N GLY A 299 -18.81 3.74 -3.36
CA GLY A 299 -19.23 3.98 -1.98
C GLY A 299 -20.68 4.47 -1.98
N LYS A 300 -21.64 3.58 -1.72
CA LYS A 300 -22.99 4.01 -1.31
C LYS A 300 -22.92 4.47 0.13
N ALA A 301 -22.85 5.79 0.32
CA ALA A 301 -23.22 6.41 1.59
C ALA A 301 -24.69 6.10 1.87
N THR A 302 -24.96 5.33 2.93
CA THR A 302 -26.30 5.24 3.50
C THR A 302 -26.32 6.14 4.71
N VAL A 303 -27.10 7.21 4.60
CA VAL A 303 -27.40 8.17 5.66
C VAL A 303 -28.35 7.49 6.65
N ALA A 304 -28.01 7.57 7.93
CA ALA A 304 -28.95 7.60 9.04
C ALA A 304 -28.43 8.61 10.07
#